data_AF-A0A1A8AS42-F1
#
_entry.id   AF-A0A1A8AS42-F1
#
_cell.length_a   1.000
_cell.length_b   1.000
_cell.length_c   1.000
_cell.angle_alpha   90.00
_cell.angle_beta   90.00
_cell.angle_gamma   90.00
#
_symmetry.space_group_name_H-M   'P 1'
#
loop_
_entity.id
_entity.type
_entity.pdbx_description
1 polymer ?
#
loop_
_entity_poly.entity_id
_entity_poly.type
_entity_poly.pdbx_seq_one_letter_code
_entity_poly.pdbx_strand_id
1 'polypeptide(L)'
;AVAAAKKAFPDWSARSPQQRADVLNKLADLIEANMEDFVQAESRDQGKTLMFARTVDIPRSVYNFRFFASSVLHHTTDCSQIGHMGCLNYTVRCPVGVAGLISPWNLPLYLLTWKIAPAI
;
A
#
# COMPACT_ATOMS: atom_id res chain seq x y z
N ALA A 1 -15.56 -8.98 -9.30
CA ALA A 1 -14.29 -8.49 -8.69
C ALA A 1 -13.10 -8.63 -9.64
N VAL A 2 -12.64 -9.85 -9.97
CA VAL A 2 -11.42 -10.07 -10.77
C VAL A 2 -11.43 -9.38 -12.14
N ALA A 3 -12.54 -9.43 -12.88
CA ALA A 3 -12.66 -8.78 -14.18
C ALA A 3 -12.48 -7.24 -14.10
N ALA A 4 -13.04 -6.61 -13.05
CA ALA A 4 -12.88 -5.18 -12.81
C ALA A 4 -11.42 -4.82 -12.46
N ALA A 5 -10.78 -5.64 -11.61
CA ALA A 5 -9.36 -5.46 -11.30
C ALA A 5 -8.46 -5.60 -12.54
N LYS A 6 -8.72 -6.60 -13.40
CA LYS A 6 -8.01 -6.77 -14.68
C LYS A 6 -8.22 -5.57 -15.62
N LYS A 7 -9.41 -4.97 -15.63
CA LYS A 7 -9.71 -3.77 -16.43
C LYS A 7 -8.98 -2.52 -15.91
N ALA A 8 -8.84 -2.37 -14.59
CA ALA A 8 -8.19 -1.21 -13.99
C ALA A 8 -6.65 -1.29 -14.00
N PHE A 9 -6.08 -2.50 -13.99
CA PHE A 9 -4.64 -2.71 -13.88
C PHE A 9 -3.79 -1.99 -14.95
N PRO A 10 -4.16 -1.97 -16.24
CA PRO A 10 -3.37 -1.25 -17.25
C PRO A 10 -3.23 0.24 -16.93
N ASP A 11 -4.31 0.93 -16.57
CA ASP A 11 -4.27 2.35 -16.17
C ASP A 11 -3.45 2.55 -14.89
N TRP A 12 -3.67 1.71 -13.88
CA TRP A 12 -2.99 1.82 -12.60
C TRP A 12 -1.47 1.60 -12.72
N SER A 13 -1.07 0.53 -13.41
CA SER A 13 0.34 0.15 -13.59
C SER A 13 1.15 1.18 -14.39
N ALA A 14 0.50 1.94 -15.28
CA ALA A 14 1.12 2.99 -16.08
C ALA A 14 1.34 4.31 -15.32
N ARG A 15 0.75 4.48 -14.12
CA ARG A 15 0.92 5.70 -13.32
C ARG A 15 2.37 5.87 -12.87
N SER A 16 2.78 7.13 -12.71
CA SER A 16 4.10 7.43 -12.16
C SER A 16 4.19 7.07 -10.67
N PRO A 17 5.40 6.81 -10.14
CA PRO A 17 5.61 6.65 -8.69
C PRO A 17 4.99 7.78 -7.87
N GLN A 18 5.09 9.03 -8.35
CA GLN A 18 4.50 10.20 -7.68
C GLN A 18 2.98 10.10 -7.60
N GLN A 19 2.30 9.80 -8.71
CA GLN A 19 0.85 9.67 -8.73
C GLN A 19 0.35 8.56 -7.81
N ARG A 20 1.08 7.45 -7.69
CA ARG A 20 0.77 6.37 -6.74
C ARG A 20 0.98 6.82 -5.30
N ALA A 21 2.09 7.49 -5.00
CA ALA A 21 2.38 8.05 -3.69
C ALA A 21 1.31 9.06 -3.24
N ASP A 22 0.83 9.92 -4.14
CA ASP A 22 -0.22 10.89 -3.86
C ASP A 22 -1.55 10.21 -3.46
N VAL A 23 -1.91 9.12 -4.16
CA VAL A 23 -3.10 8.32 -3.82
C VAL A 23 -2.95 7.66 -2.45
N LEU A 24 -1.79 7.05 -2.17
CA LEU A 24 -1.50 6.43 -0.87
C LEU A 24 -1.55 7.44 0.27
N ASN A 25 -0.98 8.64 0.07
CA ASN A 25 -1.05 9.73 1.04
C ASN A 25 -2.48 10.21 1.25
N LYS A 26 -3.26 10.38 0.18
CA LYS A 26 -4.67 10.77 0.28
C LYS A 26 -5.49 9.73 1.04
N LEU A 27 -5.22 8.43 0.86
CA LEU A 27 -5.88 7.38 1.64
C LEU A 27 -5.54 7.50 3.13
N ALA A 28 -4.28 7.77 3.46
CA ALA A 28 -3.86 8.02 4.83
C ALA A 28 -4.57 9.25 5.43
N ASP A 29 -4.62 10.37 4.70
CA ASP A 29 -5.34 11.59 5.11
C ASP A 29 -6.82 11.30 5.41
N LEU A 30 -7.47 10.51 4.55
CA LEU A 30 -8.88 10.15 4.71
C LEU A 30 -9.12 9.24 5.92
N ILE A 31 -8.20 8.32 6.22
CA ILE A 31 -8.30 7.48 7.43
C ILE A 31 -8.11 8.33 8.68
N GLU A 32 -7.15 9.26 8.68
CA GLU A 32 -6.93 10.20 9.78
C GLU A 32 -8.14 11.10 10.01
N ALA A 33 -8.72 11.65 8.93
CA ALA A 33 -9.90 12.51 9.01
C ALA A 33 -11.15 11.79 9.56
N ASN A 34 -11.26 10.47 9.34
CA ASN A 34 -12.39 9.65 9.78
C ASN A 34 -12.00 8.68 10.90
N MET A 35 -10.97 9.04 11.69
CA MET A 35 -10.38 8.14 12.68
C MET A 35 -11.40 7.59 13.67
N GLU A 36 -12.34 8.41 14.15
CA GLU A 36 -13.34 7.97 15.13
C GLU A 36 -14.22 6.85 14.57
N ASP A 37 -14.69 6.99 13.33
CA ASP A 37 -15.56 6.00 12.70
C ASP A 37 -14.83 4.65 12.55
N PHE A 38 -13.55 4.68 12.17
CA PHE A 38 -12.73 3.48 12.10
C PHE A 38 -12.48 2.85 13.47
N VAL A 39 -12.24 3.65 14.52
CA VAL A 39 -12.06 3.17 15.89
C VAL A 39 -13.32 2.47 16.39
N GLN A 40 -14.49 3.06 16.16
CA GLN A 40 -15.78 2.47 16.54
C GLN A 40 -16.06 1.18 15.77
N ALA A 41 -15.78 1.16 14.47
CA ALA A 41 -15.96 -0.02 13.63
C ALA A 41 -15.04 -1.18 14.08
N GLU A 42 -13.75 -0.93 14.28
CA GLU A 42 -12.77 -1.92 14.73
C GLU A 42 -13.11 -2.51 16.10
N SER A 43 -13.53 -1.66 17.04
CA SER A 43 -13.92 -2.12 18.38
C SER A 43 -15.18 -2.98 18.35
N ARG A 44 -16.17 -2.62 17.52
CA ARG A 44 -17.42 -3.39 17.37
C ARG A 44 -17.20 -4.75 16.70
N ASP A 45 -16.35 -4.80 15.69
CA ASP A 45 -16.12 -6.03 14.91
C ASP A 45 -15.24 -7.03 15.66
N GLN A 46 -14.15 -6.55 16.28
CA GLN A 46 -13.16 -7.44 16.90
C GLN A 46 -13.33 -7.61 18.42
N GLY A 47 -14.00 -6.65 19.09
CA GLY A 47 -14.20 -6.66 20.54
C GLY A 47 -13.06 -6.03 21.36
N LYS A 48 -12.00 -5.51 20.72
CA LYS A 48 -10.95 -4.71 21.38
C LYS A 48 -11.51 -3.44 22.02
N THR A 49 -10.82 -2.94 23.04
CA THR A 49 -11.18 -1.65 23.64
C THR A 49 -11.00 -0.50 22.65
N LEU A 50 -11.87 0.51 22.74
CA LEU A 50 -11.76 1.73 21.94
C LEU A 50 -10.40 2.41 22.10
N MET A 51 -9.82 2.36 23.31
CA MET A 51 -8.50 2.91 23.59
C MET A 51 -7.42 2.20 22.75
N PHE A 52 -7.45 0.87 22.67
CA PHE A 52 -6.47 0.12 21.89
C PHE A 52 -6.62 0.37 20.38
N ALA A 53 -7.86 0.36 19.87
CA ALA A 53 -8.12 0.67 18.47
C ALA A 53 -7.62 2.08 18.09
N ARG A 54 -7.88 3.07 18.96
CA ARG A 54 -7.49 4.47 18.76
C ARG A 54 -6.00 4.72 18.82
N THR A 55 -5.30 4.11 19.78
CA THR A 55 -3.89 4.42 20.07
C THR A 55 -2.92 3.57 19.26
N VAL A 56 -3.36 2.40 18.77
CA VAL A 56 -2.48 1.42 18.13
C VAL A 56 -2.93 1.08 16.71
N ASP A 57 -4.15 0.61 16.54
CA ASP A 57 -4.57 -0.05 15.30
C ASP A 57 -4.75 0.92 14.12
N ILE A 58 -5.61 1.93 14.31
CA ILE A 58 -5.89 2.93 13.28
C ILE A 58 -4.65 3.77 12.93
N PRO A 59 -3.86 4.29 13.90
CA PRO A 59 -2.64 5.03 13.58
C PRO A 59 -1.62 4.21 12.79
N ARG A 60 -1.44 2.92 13.10
CA ARG A 60 -0.52 2.06 12.35
C ARG A 60 -1.01 1.81 10.93
N SER A 61 -2.31 1.69 10.74
CA SER A 61 -2.92 1.55 9.41
C SER A 61 -2.60 2.77 8.52
N VAL A 62 -2.68 3.98 9.09
CA VAL A 62 -2.25 5.23 8.43
C VAL A 62 -0.75 5.20 8.13
N TYR A 63 0.08 4.84 9.11
CA TYR A 63 1.53 4.78 8.95
C TYR A 63 1.94 3.87 7.80
N ASN A 64 1.27 2.73 7.64
CA ASN A 64 1.54 1.78 6.55
C ASN A 64 1.40 2.46 5.18
N PHE A 65 0.29 3.19 4.96
CA PHE A 65 0.11 3.92 3.71
C PHE A 65 1.17 5.00 3.50
N ARG A 66 1.49 5.78 4.53
CA ARG A 66 2.55 6.81 4.45
C ARG A 66 3.92 6.20 4.14
N PHE A 67 4.23 5.07 4.77
CA PHE A 67 5.48 4.36 4.54
C PHE A 67 5.61 3.90 3.09
N PHE A 68 4.59 3.22 2.56
CA PHE A 68 4.63 2.74 1.16
C PHE A 68 4.53 3.88 0.14
N ALA A 69 3.85 4.99 0.47
CA ALA A 69 3.88 6.21 -0.33
C ALA A 69 5.28 6.79 -0.48
N SER A 70 6.08 6.76 0.59
CA SER A 70 7.49 7.15 0.52
C SER A 70 8.34 6.08 -0.17
N SER A 71 8.12 4.80 0.13
CA SER A 71 8.91 3.68 -0.39
C SER A 71 8.87 3.60 -1.93
N VAL A 72 7.71 3.85 -2.55
CA VAL A 72 7.58 3.81 -4.02
C VAL A 72 8.41 4.91 -4.71
N LEU A 73 8.69 6.02 -4.03
CA LEU A 73 9.50 7.13 -4.56
C LEU A 73 11.01 6.86 -4.47
N HIS A 74 11.43 6.04 -3.50
CA HIS A 74 12.83 5.80 -3.18
C HIS A 74 13.32 4.42 -3.66
N HIS A 75 12.58 3.78 -4.57
CA HIS A 75 13.00 2.50 -5.13
C HIS A 75 14.12 2.71 -6.16
N THR A 76 15.25 2.04 -5.93
CA THR A 76 16.40 2.07 -6.85
C THR A 76 16.56 0.73 -7.54
N THR A 77 17.09 0.78 -8.76
CA THR A 77 17.44 -0.39 -9.56
C THR A 77 18.90 -0.33 -9.95
N ASP A 78 19.58 -1.46 -9.86
CA ASP A 78 21.01 -1.53 -10.19
C ASP A 78 21.23 -1.49 -11.70
N CYS A 79 22.34 -0.85 -12.08
CA CYS A 79 22.81 -0.74 -13.44
C CYS A 79 24.34 -0.88 -13.45
N SER A 80 24.88 -1.72 -14.34
CA SER A 80 26.32 -1.95 -14.49
C SER A 80 26.73 -1.96 -15.95
N GLN A 81 27.96 -1.54 -16.22
CA GLN A 81 28.52 -1.49 -17.56
C GLN A 81 29.52 -2.63 -17.76
N ILE A 82 29.39 -3.37 -18.86
CA ILE A 82 30.36 -4.38 -19.27
C ILE A 82 31.39 -3.69 -20.17
N GLY A 83 32.48 -3.21 -19.57
CA GLY A 83 33.47 -2.34 -20.23
C GLY A 83 34.10 -2.90 -21.51
N HIS A 84 34.30 -4.21 -21.62
CA HIS A 84 34.94 -4.83 -22.79
C HIS A 84 33.98 -5.10 -23.96
N MET A 85 32.67 -5.12 -23.71
CA MET A 85 31.63 -5.37 -24.73
C MET A 85 30.87 -4.11 -25.13
N GLY A 86 31.07 -3.00 -24.40
CA GLY A 86 30.28 -1.77 -24.59
C GLY A 86 28.80 -1.93 -24.24
N CYS A 87 28.43 -2.96 -23.48
CA CYS A 87 27.04 -3.26 -23.12
C CYS A 87 26.65 -2.70 -21.76
N LEU A 88 25.36 -2.37 -21.60
CA LEU A 88 24.75 -1.94 -20.34
C LEU A 88 23.81 -3.03 -19.80
N ASN A 89 24.01 -3.42 -18.55
CA ASN A 89 23.12 -4.32 -17.83
C ASN A 89 22.31 -3.53 -16.81
N TYR A 90 20.99 -3.64 -16.84
CA TYR A 90 20.12 -2.99 -15.87
C TYR A 90 18.95 -3.91 -15.49
N THR A 91 18.44 -3.73 -14.29
CA THR A 91 17.25 -4.43 -13.81
C THR A 91 16.07 -3.47 -13.78
N VAL A 92 14.88 -3.92 -14.16
CA VAL A 92 13.64 -3.16 -14.00
C VAL A 92 12.68 -3.98 -13.16
N ARG A 93 12.01 -3.34 -12.21
CA ARG A 93 10.88 -3.93 -11.48
C ARG A 93 9.58 -3.41 -12.05
N CYS A 94 8.71 -4.33 -12.45
CA CYS A 94 7.39 -4.03 -12.98
C CYS A 94 6.31 -4.60 -12.04
N PRO A 95 5.12 -3.96 -11.96
CA PRO A 95 3.99 -4.51 -11.23
C PRO A 95 3.62 -5.90 -11.77
N VAL A 96 3.44 -6.87 -10.88
CA VAL A 96 3.20 -8.27 -11.25
C VAL A 96 1.82 -8.48 -11.90
N GLY A 97 0.79 -7.78 -11.42
CA GLY A 97 -0.59 -7.97 -11.88
C GLY A 97 -1.63 -7.77 -10.79
N VAL A 98 -2.78 -8.42 -10.97
CA VAL A 98 -3.87 -8.43 -9.99
C VAL A 98 -3.53 -9.38 -8.84
N ALA A 99 -3.59 -8.90 -7.61
CA ALA A 99 -3.38 -9.68 -6.39
C ALA A 99 -4.70 -9.98 -5.66
N GLY A 100 -4.83 -11.18 -5.10
CA GLY A 100 -5.89 -11.54 -4.15
C GLY A 100 -5.37 -11.46 -2.72
N LEU A 101 -5.99 -10.64 -1.87
CA LEU A 101 -5.54 -10.41 -0.50
C LEU A 101 -6.52 -11.08 0.48
N ILE A 102 -6.01 -11.96 1.33
CA ILE A 102 -6.77 -12.61 2.41
C ILE A 102 -6.15 -12.17 3.73
N SER A 103 -6.91 -11.48 4.59
CA SER A 103 -6.44 -10.96 5.88
C SER A 103 -7.20 -11.59 7.05
N PRO A 104 -6.53 -11.87 8.18
CA PRO A 104 -7.19 -12.42 9.36
C PRO A 104 -7.94 -11.33 10.14
N TRP A 105 -8.81 -11.76 11.05
CA TRP A 105 -9.80 -10.92 11.75
C TRP A 105 -9.29 -10.21 13.02
N ASN A 106 -8.09 -10.53 13.51
CA ASN A 106 -7.61 -10.03 14.80
C ASN A 106 -7.19 -8.55 14.77
N LEU A 107 -6.69 -8.07 13.63
CA LEU A 107 -6.32 -6.67 13.36
C LEU A 107 -6.71 -6.34 11.90
N PRO A 108 -8.01 -6.29 11.58
CA PRO A 108 -8.49 -6.37 10.21
C PRO A 108 -7.99 -5.22 9.33
N LEU A 109 -8.12 -3.96 9.77
CA LEU A 109 -7.63 -2.83 8.99
C LEU A 109 -6.10 -2.82 8.91
N TYR A 110 -5.40 -2.95 10.03
CA TYR A 110 -3.94 -2.89 10.04
C TYR A 110 -3.28 -3.98 9.19
N LEU A 111 -3.75 -5.22 9.26
CA LEU A 111 -3.18 -6.31 8.47
C LEU A 111 -3.57 -6.23 7.00
N LEU A 112 -4.74 -5.66 6.68
CA LEU A 112 -5.10 -5.35 5.30
C LEU A 112 -4.19 -4.26 4.72
N THR A 113 -3.96 -3.16 5.45
CA THR A 113 -3.12 -2.05 4.97
C THR A 113 -1.68 -2.51 4.66
N TRP A 114 -1.13 -3.44 5.43
CA TRP A 114 0.19 -4.03 5.16
C TRP A 114 0.29 -4.82 3.86
N LYS A 115 -0.84 -5.26 3.31
CA LYS A 115 -0.91 -6.02 2.05
C LYS A 115 -1.33 -5.15 0.87
N ILE A 116 -2.31 -4.28 1.07
CA ILE A 116 -2.86 -3.45 -0.02
C ILE A 116 -1.94 -2.28 -0.34
N ALA A 117 -1.33 -1.63 0.66
CA ALA A 117 -0.45 -0.48 0.43
C ALA A 117 0.79 -0.77 -0.43
N PRO A 118 1.49 -1.92 -0.30
CA PRO A 118 2.56 -2.27 -1.26
C PRO A 118 2.04 -2.79 -2.61
N ALA A 119 0.77 -3.18 -2.71
CA ALA A 119 0.20 -3.72 -3.94
C ALA A 119 -0.32 -2.63 -4.89
N ILE A 120 -0.72 -1.48 -4.35
CA ILE A 120 -1.20 -0.32 -5.11
C ILE A 120 -0.10 0.71 -5.25
#